data_AF-A0A1Y2C6U7-F1
#
_entry.id   AF-A0A1Y2C6U7-F1
#
_cell.length_a   1.000
_cell.length_b   1.000
_cell.length_c   1.000
_cell.angle_alpha   90.00
_cell.angle_beta   90.00
_cell.angle_gamma   90.00
#
_symmetry.space_group_name_H-M   'P 1'
#
loop_
_entity.id
_entity.type
_entity.pdbx_description
1 polymer ?
#
loop_
_entity_poly.entity_id
_entity_poly.type
_entity_poly.pdbx_seq_one_letter_code
_entity_poly.pdbx_strand_id
1 'polypeptide(L)'
;MMDELPMVFGMCIQLFCILTIFPSSKRRNHVIIATLSLFATTFTLLYLYSKNPLFHEACFGLLVALTAVVLPYQIRSLSKSEPDTNAWRLYMISLLSFLGGWALWLFENTHCEALRGIRNRLGYPLRVVTEFHALYWHFGTVLSVYSSNLLVCYLRIKAAGKVAVNVQWNWHICGWLSKNENVKSKQC
;
A
#
# COMPACT_ATOMS: atom_id res chain seq x y z
N MET A 1 -17.41 -9.39 -0.70
CA MET A 1 -18.40 -8.39 -0.19
C MET A 1 -18.04 -7.80 1.17
N MET A 2 -17.72 -8.59 2.21
CA MET A 2 -17.30 -8.01 3.50
C MET A 2 -15.87 -7.43 3.45
N ASP A 3 -15.05 -7.93 2.53
CA ASP A 3 -13.63 -7.62 2.36
C ASP A 3 -13.36 -6.44 1.41
N GLU A 4 -14.16 -6.27 0.35
CA GLU A 4 -13.93 -5.26 -0.71
C GLU A 4 -14.15 -3.82 -0.26
N LEU A 5 -15.19 -3.57 0.55
CA LEU A 5 -15.48 -2.23 1.07
C LEU A 5 -14.33 -1.69 1.95
N PRO A 6 -13.86 -2.43 2.98
CA PRO A 6 -12.71 -2.03 3.79
C PRO A 6 -11.44 -1.75 2.98
N MET A 7 -11.19 -2.48 1.87
CA MET A 7 -10.02 -2.23 1.02
C MET A 7 -10.05 -0.81 0.42
N VAL A 8 -11.20 -0.37 -0.10
CA VAL A 8 -11.35 0.99 -0.65
C VAL A 8 -11.20 2.06 0.43
N PHE A 9 -11.83 1.87 1.60
CA PHE A 9 -11.66 2.80 2.73
C PHE A 9 -10.19 2.90 3.17
N GLY A 10 -9.50 1.77 3.27
CA GLY A 10 -8.07 1.72 3.61
C GLY A 10 -7.22 2.50 2.61
N MET A 11 -7.49 2.36 1.32
CA MET A 11 -6.78 3.10 0.28
C MET A 11 -7.09 4.61 0.31
N CYS A 12 -8.32 5.01 0.62
CA CYS A 12 -8.65 6.42 0.82
C CYS A 12 -7.86 7.01 1.99
N ILE A 13 -7.78 6.31 3.13
CA ILE A 13 -6.99 6.75 4.29
C ILE A 13 -5.52 6.84 3.92
N GLN A 14 -5.00 5.84 3.22
CA GLN A 14 -3.61 5.81 2.79
C GLN A 14 -3.28 6.98 1.86
N LEU A 15 -4.14 7.23 0.87
CA LEU A 15 -3.98 8.35 -0.05
C LEU A 15 -4.04 9.70 0.68
N PHE A 16 -4.91 9.86 1.67
CA PHE A 16 -4.91 11.04 2.55
C PHE A 16 -3.57 11.21 3.26
N CYS A 17 -3.02 10.14 3.86
CA CYS A 17 -1.73 10.20 4.54
C CYS A 17 -0.59 10.58 3.59
N ILE A 18 -0.58 10.03 2.37
CA ILE A 18 0.40 10.36 1.31
C ILE A 18 0.29 11.84 0.92
N LEU A 19 -0.91 12.35 0.63
CA LEU A 19 -1.14 13.73 0.19
C LEU A 19 -0.84 14.77 1.30
N THR A 20 -0.74 14.32 2.56
CA THR A 20 -0.47 15.17 3.73
C THR A 20 0.91 14.95 4.35
N ILE A 21 1.84 14.29 3.63
CA ILE A 21 3.24 14.12 4.06
C ILE A 21 3.91 15.47 4.34
N PHE A 22 3.77 16.42 3.42
CA PHE A 22 4.31 17.76 3.60
C PHE A 22 3.35 18.63 4.43
N PRO A 23 3.87 19.44 5.38
CA PRO A 23 3.06 20.39 6.12
C PRO A 23 2.20 21.26 5.21
N SER A 24 0.94 21.45 5.58
CA SER A 24 -0.03 22.15 4.74
C SER A 24 -1.11 22.86 5.53
N SER A 25 -1.83 23.75 4.85
CA SER A 25 -2.92 24.48 5.45
C SER A 25 -4.06 23.55 5.88
N LYS A 26 -4.69 23.88 7.02
CA LYS A 26 -5.87 23.15 7.53
C LYS A 26 -6.97 23.05 6.47
N ARG A 27 -7.19 24.14 5.72
CA ARG A 27 -8.17 24.18 4.61
C ARG A 27 -7.90 23.10 3.57
N ARG A 28 -6.65 22.95 3.09
CA ARG A 28 -6.29 21.91 2.12
C ARG A 28 -6.59 20.51 2.65
N ASN A 29 -6.27 20.25 3.91
CA ASN A 29 -6.49 18.94 4.53
C ASN A 29 -7.99 18.63 4.64
N HIS A 30 -8.82 19.61 5.04
CA HIS A 30 -10.27 19.43 5.06
C HIS A 30 -10.87 19.18 3.68
N VAL A 31 -10.37 19.84 2.63
CA VAL A 31 -10.81 19.58 1.25
C VAL A 31 -10.49 18.14 0.86
N ILE A 32 -9.27 17.66 1.09
CA ILE A 32 -8.87 16.28 0.76
C ILE A 32 -9.74 15.27 1.52
N ILE A 33 -9.98 15.48 2.81
CA ILE A 33 -10.85 14.63 3.63
C ILE A 33 -12.26 14.60 3.04
N ALA A 34 -12.86 15.77 2.76
CA ALA A 34 -14.20 15.85 2.19
C ALA A 34 -14.29 15.13 0.83
N THR A 35 -13.31 15.33 -0.05
CA THR A 35 -13.27 14.67 -1.36
C THR A 35 -13.17 13.14 -1.23
N LEU A 36 -12.27 12.63 -0.38
CA LEU A 36 -12.08 11.18 -0.20
C LEU A 36 -13.26 10.53 0.53
N SER A 37 -13.85 11.19 1.51
CA SER A 37 -15.07 10.72 2.19
C SER A 37 -16.26 10.68 1.24
N LEU A 38 -16.42 11.70 0.38
CA LEU A 38 -17.45 11.71 -0.65
C LEU A 38 -17.24 10.56 -1.63
N PHE A 39 -16.02 10.38 -2.13
CA PHE A 39 -15.68 9.27 -3.02
C PHE A 39 -16.01 7.91 -2.38
N ALA A 40 -15.58 7.65 -1.15
CA ALA A 40 -15.80 6.38 -0.47
C ALA A 40 -17.30 6.10 -0.22
N THR A 41 -18.06 7.15 0.11
CA THR A 41 -19.52 7.04 0.30
C THR A 41 -20.22 6.75 -1.03
N THR A 42 -19.90 7.49 -2.09
CA THR A 42 -20.46 7.27 -3.43
C THR A 42 -20.10 5.88 -3.95
N PHE A 43 -18.84 5.46 -3.81
CA PHE A 43 -18.40 4.12 -4.15
C PHE A 43 -19.23 3.06 -3.42
N THR A 44 -19.38 3.20 -2.11
CA THR A 44 -20.14 2.25 -1.27
C THR A 44 -21.59 2.13 -1.76
N LEU A 45 -22.28 3.25 -1.99
CA LEU A 45 -23.67 3.23 -2.46
C LEU A 45 -23.81 2.57 -3.84
N LEU A 46 -22.95 2.92 -4.79
CA LEU A 46 -22.97 2.36 -6.14
C LEU A 46 -22.59 0.88 -6.16
N TYR A 47 -21.65 0.47 -5.30
CA TYR A 47 -21.21 -0.92 -5.21
C TYR A 47 -22.27 -1.80 -4.54
N LEU A 48 -22.96 -1.32 -3.50
CA LEU A 48 -24.09 -2.03 -2.88
C LEU A 48 -25.28 -2.20 -3.83
N TYR A 49 -25.48 -1.25 -4.75
CA TYR A 49 -26.52 -1.33 -5.78
C TYR A 49 -26.13 -2.28 -6.93
N SER A 50 -24.96 -2.07 -7.55
CA SER A 50 -24.55 -2.80 -8.77
C SER A 50 -23.98 -4.19 -8.50
N LYS A 51 -23.32 -4.39 -7.35
CA LYS A 51 -22.64 -5.63 -6.95
C LYS A 51 -21.67 -6.17 -8.00
N ASN A 52 -21.12 -5.29 -8.85
CA ASN A 52 -20.23 -5.68 -9.94
C ASN A 52 -18.76 -5.67 -9.48
N PRO A 53 -18.07 -6.82 -9.45
CA PRO A 53 -16.67 -6.90 -8.99
C PRO A 53 -15.70 -6.08 -9.86
N LEU A 54 -15.98 -5.94 -11.16
CA LEU A 54 -15.14 -5.14 -12.07
C LEU A 54 -15.17 -3.64 -11.72
N PHE A 55 -16.30 -3.15 -11.20
CA PHE A 55 -16.39 -1.76 -10.73
C PHE A 55 -15.49 -1.53 -9.51
N HIS A 56 -15.49 -2.47 -8.56
CA HIS A 56 -14.57 -2.43 -7.42
C HIS A 56 -13.11 -2.47 -7.88
N GLU A 57 -12.74 -3.41 -8.75
CA GLU A 57 -11.37 -3.55 -9.26
C GLU A 57 -10.88 -2.28 -9.96
N ALA A 58 -11.72 -1.65 -10.79
CA ALA A 58 -11.37 -0.40 -11.46
C ALA A 58 -11.15 0.76 -10.48
N CYS A 59 -12.06 0.95 -9.53
CA CYS A 59 -11.95 2.01 -8.51
C CYS A 59 -10.74 1.79 -7.60
N PHE A 60 -10.53 0.57 -7.13
CA PHE A 60 -9.39 0.20 -6.30
C PHE A 60 -8.07 0.35 -7.05
N GLY A 61 -8.00 -0.15 -8.28
CA GLY A 61 -6.83 -0.02 -9.16
C GLY A 61 -6.45 1.44 -9.42
N LEU A 62 -7.44 2.33 -9.60
CA LEU A 62 -7.21 3.77 -9.73
C LEU A 62 -6.56 4.36 -8.46
N LEU A 63 -7.09 4.04 -7.27
CA LEU A 63 -6.51 4.52 -6.02
C LEU A 63 -5.08 4.02 -5.83
N VAL A 64 -4.81 2.74 -6.12
CA VAL A 64 -3.46 2.19 -6.06
C VAL A 64 -2.54 2.90 -7.04
N ALA A 65 -2.95 3.11 -8.29
CA ALA A 65 -2.16 3.81 -9.30
C ALA A 65 -1.81 5.24 -8.86
N LEU A 66 -2.77 5.98 -8.28
CA LEU A 66 -2.53 7.30 -7.72
C LEU A 66 -1.44 7.26 -6.63
N THR A 67 -1.52 6.33 -5.68
CA THR A 67 -0.49 6.19 -4.64
C THR A 67 0.88 5.82 -5.22
N ALA A 68 0.91 4.89 -6.18
CA ALA A 68 2.13 4.41 -6.83
C ALA A 68 2.85 5.51 -7.63
N VAL A 69 2.09 6.46 -8.19
CA VAL A 69 2.62 7.61 -8.93
C VAL A 69 3.07 8.71 -7.98
N VAL A 70 2.28 9.06 -6.95
CA VAL A 70 2.59 10.19 -6.06
C VAL A 70 3.84 9.93 -5.20
N LEU A 71 4.01 8.73 -4.66
CA LEU A 71 5.11 8.40 -3.74
C LEU A 71 6.51 8.67 -4.33
N PRO A 72 6.87 8.21 -5.55
CA PRO A 72 8.14 8.55 -6.19
C PRO A 72 8.44 10.04 -6.29
N TYR A 73 7.44 10.86 -6.63
CA TYR A 73 7.62 12.31 -6.70
C TYR A 73 7.97 12.90 -5.33
N GLN A 74 7.34 12.41 -4.27
CA GLN A 74 7.59 12.87 -2.90
C GLN A 74 8.95 12.40 -2.38
N ILE A 75 9.35 11.16 -2.68
CA ILE A 75 10.69 10.64 -2.37
C ILE A 75 11.75 11.53 -3.02
N ARG A 76 11.62 11.81 -4.33
CA ARG A 76 12.55 12.68 -5.06
C ARG A 76 12.58 14.10 -4.50
N SER A 77 11.42 14.66 -4.13
CA SER A 77 11.33 15.99 -3.53
C SER A 77 12.11 16.12 -2.21
N LEU A 78 12.11 15.06 -1.39
CA LEU A 78 12.80 14.99 -0.09
C LEU A 78 14.27 14.55 -0.17
N SER A 79 14.74 14.19 -1.36
CA SER A 79 16.02 13.51 -1.57
C SER A 79 16.90 14.24 -2.60
N LYS A 80 16.79 15.58 -2.67
CA LYS A 80 17.48 16.40 -3.68
C LYS A 80 19.00 16.40 -3.55
N SER A 81 19.53 16.35 -2.33
CA SER A 81 20.97 16.37 -2.06
C SER A 81 21.60 14.99 -2.22
N GLU A 82 20.97 13.97 -1.64
CA GLU A 82 21.46 12.59 -1.66
C GLU A 82 20.28 11.63 -1.86
N PRO A 83 20.42 10.57 -2.68
CA PRO A 83 19.38 9.59 -2.93
C PRO A 83 19.11 8.72 -1.68
N ASP A 84 17.85 8.71 -1.24
CA ASP A 84 17.38 7.97 -0.09
C ASP A 84 17.12 6.50 -0.48
N THR A 85 18.17 5.69 -0.38
CA THR A 85 18.12 4.27 -0.76
C THR A 85 17.10 3.49 0.06
N ASN A 86 16.89 3.83 1.33
CA ASN A 86 15.91 3.17 2.19
C ASN A 86 14.47 3.47 1.75
N ALA A 87 14.14 4.73 1.43
CA ALA A 87 12.84 5.11 0.91
C ALA A 87 12.53 4.39 -0.42
N TRP A 88 13.50 4.34 -1.34
CA TRP A 88 13.34 3.62 -2.61
C TRP A 88 13.19 2.11 -2.43
N ARG A 89 13.93 1.50 -1.49
CA ARG A 89 13.77 0.08 -1.17
C ARG A 89 12.38 -0.24 -0.64
N LEU A 90 11.86 0.55 0.31
CA LEU A 90 10.49 0.38 0.82
C LEU A 90 9.43 0.54 -0.28
N TYR A 91 9.62 1.52 -1.17
CA TYR A 91 8.75 1.70 -2.33
C TYR A 91 8.80 0.50 -3.29
N MET A 92 9.98 0.00 -3.63
CA MET A 92 10.14 -1.16 -4.52
C MET A 92 9.58 -2.45 -3.91
N ILE A 93 9.82 -2.71 -2.62
CA ILE A 93 9.21 -3.85 -1.94
C ILE A 93 7.69 -3.75 -2.00
N SER A 94 7.13 -2.57 -1.72
CA SER A 94 5.69 -2.33 -1.78
C SER A 94 5.10 -2.55 -3.18
N LEU A 95 5.75 -1.99 -4.20
CA LEU A 95 5.29 -2.06 -5.58
C LEU A 95 5.37 -3.50 -6.12
N LEU A 96 6.53 -4.15 -5.95
CA LEU A 96 6.78 -5.49 -6.49
C LEU A 96 5.93 -6.55 -5.77
N SER A 97 5.74 -6.44 -4.44
CA SER A 97 4.91 -7.40 -3.72
C SER A 97 3.42 -7.28 -4.09
N PHE A 98 2.93 -6.05 -4.32
CA PHE A 98 1.56 -5.83 -4.79
C PHE A 98 1.35 -6.33 -6.21
N LEU A 99 2.23 -5.94 -7.15
CA LEU A 99 2.13 -6.38 -8.55
C LEU A 99 2.30 -7.90 -8.68
N GLY A 100 3.22 -8.49 -7.92
CA GLY A 100 3.40 -9.94 -7.87
C GLY A 100 2.16 -10.65 -7.34
N GLY A 101 1.58 -10.15 -6.24
CA GLY A 101 0.31 -10.65 -5.73
C GLY A 101 -0.81 -10.54 -6.76
N TRP A 102 -0.96 -9.37 -7.39
CA TRP A 102 -2.00 -9.11 -8.39
C TRP A 102 -1.86 -10.00 -9.63
N ALA A 103 -0.63 -10.20 -10.12
CA ALA A 103 -0.38 -11.08 -11.26
C ALA A 103 -0.75 -12.54 -10.95
N LEU A 104 -0.44 -13.03 -9.75
CA LEU A 104 -0.83 -14.38 -9.31
C LEU A 104 -2.34 -14.52 -9.15
N TRP A 105 -3.00 -13.49 -8.60
CA TRP A 105 -4.46 -13.41 -8.50
C TRP A 105 -5.12 -13.45 -9.89
N LEU A 106 -4.61 -12.65 -10.83
CA LEU A 106 -5.11 -12.59 -12.20
C LEU A 106 -4.89 -13.93 -12.94
N PHE A 107 -3.72 -14.54 -12.75
CA PHE A 107 -3.43 -15.87 -13.30
C PHE A 107 -4.41 -16.92 -12.78
N GLU A 108 -4.73 -16.91 -11.49
CA GLU A 108 -5.70 -17.84 -10.93
C GLU A 108 -7.11 -17.64 -11.49
N ASN A 109 -7.56 -16.39 -11.63
CA ASN A 109 -8.87 -16.09 -12.20
C ASN A 109 -9.00 -16.54 -13.66
N THR A 110 -7.92 -16.42 -14.44
CA THR A 110 -7.91 -16.82 -15.86
C THR A 110 -7.77 -18.34 -16.05
N HIS A 111 -7.06 -19.04 -15.17
CA HIS A 111 -6.76 -20.48 -15.28
C HIS A 111 -7.47 -21.33 -14.21
N CYS A 112 -8.67 -20.91 -13.80
CA CYS A 112 -9.40 -21.47 -12.68
C CYS A 112 -9.68 -22.98 -12.82
N GLU A 113 -10.10 -23.46 -13.99
CA GLU A 113 -10.40 -24.90 -14.18
C GLU A 113 -9.17 -25.79 -14.09
N ALA A 114 -8.05 -25.38 -14.70
CA ALA A 114 -6.79 -26.12 -14.65
C ALA A 114 -6.25 -26.21 -13.22
N LEU A 115 -6.27 -25.10 -12.48
CA LEU A 115 -5.83 -25.04 -11.08
C LEU A 115 -6.72 -25.87 -10.16
N ARG A 116 -8.05 -25.86 -10.39
CA ARG A 116 -8.98 -26.75 -9.67
C ARG A 116 -8.71 -28.22 -9.96
N GLY A 117 -8.41 -28.58 -11.21
CA GLY A 117 -8.02 -29.94 -11.59
C GLY A 117 -6.76 -30.42 -10.86
N ILE A 118 -5.75 -29.56 -10.74
CA ILE A 118 -4.51 -29.84 -10.00
C ILE A 118 -4.79 -29.98 -8.50
N ARG A 119 -5.58 -29.07 -7.91
CA ARG A 119 -5.98 -29.11 -6.48
C ARG A 119 -6.68 -30.40 -6.10
N ASN A 120 -7.59 -30.87 -6.96
CA ASN A 120 -8.36 -32.08 -6.72
C ASN A 120 -7.49 -33.36 -6.81
N ARG A 121 -6.39 -33.33 -7.58
CA ARG A 121 -5.43 -34.44 -7.67
C ARG A 121 -4.43 -34.46 -6.51
N LEU A 122 -3.99 -33.29 -6.03
CA LEU A 122 -2.98 -33.19 -4.96
C LEU A 122 -3.54 -33.53 -3.57
N GLY A 123 -4.81 -33.23 -3.30
CA GLY A 123 -5.41 -33.46 -1.97
C GLY A 123 -4.76 -32.66 -0.84
N TYR A 124 -5.22 -32.85 0.40
CA TYR A 124 -4.61 -32.19 1.56
C TYR A 124 -3.37 -32.96 2.03
N PRO A 125 -2.29 -32.27 2.48
CA PRO A 125 -2.20 -30.82 2.73
C PRO A 125 -1.71 -29.97 1.53
N LEU A 126 -1.17 -30.60 0.47
CA LEU A 126 -0.49 -29.91 -0.64
C LEU A 126 -1.41 -29.03 -1.50
N ARG A 127 -2.73 -29.27 -1.45
CA ARG A 127 -3.76 -28.42 -2.06
C ARG A 127 -3.60 -26.95 -1.67
N VAL A 128 -3.23 -26.67 -0.42
CA VAL A 128 -3.09 -25.32 0.13
C VAL A 128 -2.02 -24.52 -0.65
N VAL A 129 -0.92 -25.14 -1.04
CA VAL A 129 0.19 -24.47 -1.77
C VAL A 129 -0.24 -23.94 -3.13
N THR A 130 -1.24 -24.58 -3.73
CA THR A 130 -1.76 -24.18 -5.05
C THR A 130 -2.90 -23.17 -4.96
N GLU A 131 -3.31 -22.73 -3.77
CA GLU A 131 -4.27 -21.64 -3.55
C GLU A 131 -3.55 -20.28 -3.61
N PHE A 132 -3.30 -19.82 -4.83
CA PHE A 132 -2.55 -18.58 -5.08
C PHE A 132 -3.21 -17.35 -4.45
N HIS A 133 -4.54 -17.28 -4.50
CA HIS A 133 -5.35 -16.26 -3.86
C HIS A 133 -5.19 -16.26 -2.33
N ALA A 134 -5.23 -17.42 -1.68
CA ALA A 134 -5.23 -17.50 -0.22
C ALA A 134 -3.84 -17.20 0.40
N LEU A 135 -2.76 -17.67 -0.22
CA LEU A 135 -1.42 -17.52 0.32
C LEU A 135 -0.66 -16.33 -0.26
N TYR A 136 -0.66 -16.18 -1.57
CA TYR A 136 0.31 -15.31 -2.24
C TYR A 136 -0.26 -13.90 -2.46
N TRP A 137 -1.54 -13.79 -2.81
CA TRP A 137 -2.22 -12.49 -2.90
C TRP A 137 -2.30 -11.80 -1.54
N HIS A 138 -2.79 -12.49 -0.50
CA HIS A 138 -2.87 -11.90 0.84
C HIS A 138 -1.49 -11.59 1.44
N PHE A 139 -0.50 -12.46 1.27
CA PHE A 139 0.85 -12.17 1.76
C PHE A 139 1.49 -10.99 1.01
N GLY A 140 1.38 -10.96 -0.32
CA GLY A 140 1.93 -9.90 -1.15
C GLY A 140 1.29 -8.53 -0.88
N THR A 141 -0.03 -8.50 -0.68
CA THR A 141 -0.77 -7.27 -0.32
C THR A 141 -0.46 -6.81 1.10
N VAL A 142 -0.35 -7.71 2.08
CA VAL A 142 0.07 -7.37 3.45
C VAL A 142 1.47 -6.77 3.47
N LEU A 143 2.43 -7.41 2.80
CA LEU A 143 3.80 -6.89 2.70
C LEU A 143 3.83 -5.52 2.00
N SER A 144 2.95 -5.32 1.00
CA SER A 144 2.85 -4.05 0.30
C SER A 144 2.32 -2.93 1.18
N VAL A 145 1.22 -3.18 1.87
CA VAL A 145 0.59 -2.21 2.77
C VAL A 145 1.52 -1.88 3.93
N TYR A 146 2.20 -2.89 4.50
CA TYR A 146 3.19 -2.68 5.54
C TYR A 146 4.33 -1.75 5.09
N SER A 147 4.95 -2.07 3.94
CA SER A 147 6.09 -1.32 3.42
C SER A 147 5.70 0.09 3.00
N SER A 148 4.53 0.28 2.38
CA SER A 148 4.02 1.60 2.00
C SER A 148 3.66 2.46 3.23
N ASN A 149 3.04 1.89 4.26
CA ASN A 149 2.76 2.60 5.52
C ASN A 149 4.05 3.06 6.19
N LEU A 150 5.05 2.17 6.26
CA LEU A 150 6.35 2.49 6.84
C LEU A 150 7.04 3.62 6.06
N LEU A 151 6.98 3.57 4.73
CA LEU A 151 7.48 4.62 3.84
C LEU A 151 6.78 5.96 4.10
N VAL A 152 5.44 5.98 4.19
CA VAL A 152 4.68 7.20 4.45
C VAL A 152 5.05 7.80 5.81
N CYS A 153 5.15 6.98 6.85
CA CYS A 153 5.63 7.42 8.16
C CYS A 153 7.04 8.01 8.08
N TYR A 154 7.96 7.32 7.40
CA TYR A 154 9.34 7.74 7.22
C TYR A 154 9.43 9.10 6.52
N LEU A 155 8.77 9.24 5.36
CA LEU A 155 8.76 10.49 4.58
C LEU A 155 8.11 11.64 5.35
N ARG A 156 7.06 11.37 6.13
CA ARG A 156 6.41 12.39 6.96
C ARG A 156 7.31 12.90 8.08
N ILE A 157 8.04 12.01 8.76
CA ILE A 157 9.00 12.43 9.80
C ILE A 157 10.12 13.26 9.18
N LYS A 158 10.64 12.84 8.01
CA LYS A 158 11.67 13.56 7.26
C LYS A 158 11.18 14.94 6.80
N ALA A 159 9.97 15.02 6.25
CA ALA A 159 9.34 16.28 5.81
C ALA A 159 9.05 17.24 6.98
N ALA A 160 8.75 16.71 8.17
CA ALA A 160 8.54 17.53 9.36
C ALA A 160 9.86 18.04 9.99
N GLY A 161 11.01 17.44 9.65
CA GLY A 161 12.33 17.84 10.16
C GLY A 161 12.52 17.65 11.67
N LYS A 162 11.65 16.88 12.35
CA LYS A 162 11.59 16.85 13.82
C LYS A 162 12.60 15.90 14.47
N VAL A 163 12.89 14.76 13.83
CA VAL A 163 13.70 13.69 14.44
C VAL A 163 14.52 12.98 13.35
N ALA A 164 15.80 12.73 13.63
CA ALA A 164 16.63 11.86 12.80
C ALA A 164 16.18 10.40 12.99
N VAL A 165 15.58 9.82 11.96
CA VAL A 165 15.11 8.44 11.94
C VAL A 165 15.84 7.66 10.85
N ASN A 166 16.13 6.39 11.14
CA ASN A 166 16.71 5.46 10.19
C ASN A 166 15.82 4.21 10.06
N VAL A 167 15.84 3.59 8.88
CA VAL A 167 15.16 2.32 8.63
C VAL A 167 16.15 1.20 8.94
N GLN A 168 15.84 0.41 9.97
CA GLN A 168 16.55 -0.82 10.29
C GLN A 168 15.86 -1.99 9.58
N TRP A 169 16.63 -2.98 9.16
CA TRP A 169 16.14 -4.08 8.32
C TRP A 169 16.28 -5.42 9.02
N ASN A 170 15.20 -6.20 9.06
CA ASN A 170 15.23 -7.61 9.40
C ASN A 170 14.99 -8.44 8.14
N TRP A 171 15.75 -9.53 7.97
CA TRP A 171 15.61 -10.44 6.82
C TRP A 171 15.62 -9.75 5.45
N HIS A 172 16.20 -8.54 5.36
CA HIS A 172 16.19 -7.66 4.18
C HIS A 172 14.81 -7.25 3.62
N ILE A 173 13.70 -7.71 4.21
CA ILE A 173 12.33 -7.49 3.72
C ILE A 173 11.49 -6.72 4.75
N CYS A 174 11.67 -6.99 6.04
CA CYS A 174 10.90 -6.39 7.11
C CYS A 174 11.68 -5.22 7.73
N GLY A 175 11.47 -4.02 7.22
CA GLY A 175 12.05 -2.80 7.80
C GLY A 175 11.26 -2.32 9.01
N TRP A 176 11.89 -1.65 9.97
CA TRP A 176 11.21 -0.86 11.00
C TRP A 176 11.95 0.45 11.27
N LEU A 177 11.26 1.43 11.84
CA LEU A 177 11.84 2.74 12.14
C LEU A 177 12.51 2.75 13.52
N SER A 178 13.77 3.17 13.56
CA SER A 178 14.50 3.43 14.80
C SER A 178 14.92 4.90 14.86
N LYS A 179 14.87 5.48 16.06
CA LYS A 179 15.44 6.82 16.31
C LYS A 179 16.97 6.71 16.30
N ASN A 180 17.63 7.68 15.70
CA ASN A 180 19.08 7.83 15.87
C ASN A 180 19.35 8.53 17.20
N GLU A 181 19.74 7.78 18.23
CA GLU A 181 20.09 8.33 19.55
C GLU A 181 21.36 9.20 19.51
N ASN A 182 22.15 9.13 18.43
CA ASN A 182 23.41 9.85 18.28
C ASN A 182 23.28 11.30 17.77
N VAL A 183 22.07 11.77 17.46
CA VAL A 183 21.85 13.18 17.09
C VAL A 183 21.25 13.91 18.28
N LYS A 184 22.12 14.44 19.17
CA LYS A 184 21.70 15.43 20.17
C LYS A 184 20.99 16.55 19.42
N SER A 185 19.70 16.72 19.67
CA SER A 185 18.94 17.85 19.18
C SER A 185 19.68 19.13 19.55
N LYS A 186 20.13 19.90 18.56
CA LYS A 186 20.43 21.31 18.78
C LYS A 186 19.10 21.97 19.14
N GLN A 187 18.83 22.07 20.44
CA GLN A 187 17.83 22.99 20.96
C GLN A 187 18.36 24.40 20.64
N CYS A 188 17.63 25.12 19.79
CA CYS A 188 17.62 26.58 19.85
C CYS A 188 16.58 27.00 20.87
#